data_AF-A0A2V8EJV5-F1
#
_entry.id   AF-A0A2V8EJV5-F1
#
_cell.length_a   1.000
_cell.length_b   1.000
_cell.length_c   1.000
_cell.angle_alpha   90.00
_cell.angle_beta   90.00
_cell.angle_gamma   90.00
#
_symmetry.space_group_name_H-M   'P 1'
#
loop_
_entity.id
_entity.type
_entity.pdbx_description
1 polymer ?
#
loop_
_entity_poly.entity_id
_entity_poly.type
_entity_poly.pdbx_seq_one_letter_code
_entity_poly.pdbx_strand_id
1 'polypeptide(L)'
;MTRVLVVEDDRDISELVRRYLEKAGFSVTLTSSGQEALARLTESPPDLLILDLMLPHMDGIEICRTIRASHKTGAIPIIMLTARAEEAERIAGLEVGADDYIAKPFSPNELVARVRALLRRAQRHLPEATTMSTSTRCRWPVRVFCSPPKSFSCSGTC
;
A
#
# COMPACT_ATOMS: atom_id res chain seq x y z
N MET A 1 -8.93 13.74 -1.94
CA MET A 1 -9.82 12.68 -2.44
C MET A 1 -8.95 11.46 -2.71
N THR A 2 -9.35 10.28 -2.25
CA THR A 2 -8.53 9.07 -2.38
C THR A 2 -8.53 8.56 -3.81
N ARG A 3 -7.34 8.29 -4.36
CA ARG A 3 -7.09 7.93 -5.75
C ARG A 3 -6.90 6.42 -5.90
N VAL A 4 -7.64 5.82 -6.82
CA VAL A 4 -7.53 4.40 -7.18
C VAL A 4 -7.11 4.29 -8.64
N LEU A 5 -6.05 3.53 -8.90
CA LEU A 5 -5.67 3.13 -10.25
C LEU A 5 -6.22 1.74 -10.53
N VAL A 6 -6.92 1.57 -11.65
CA VAL A 6 -7.44 0.28 -12.11
C VAL A 6 -6.75 -0.08 -13.42
N VAL A 7 -6.14 -1.25 -13.45
CA VAL A 7 -5.45 -1.82 -14.61
C VAL A 7 -6.23 -3.02 -15.08
N GLU A 8 -6.97 -2.86 -16.17
CA GLU A 8 -7.93 -3.84 -16.69
C GLU A 8 -8.11 -3.58 -18.19
N ASP A 9 -7.93 -4.61 -19.02
CA ASP A 9 -8.06 -4.50 -20.47
C ASP A 9 -9.51 -4.65 -20.95
N ASP A 10 -10.35 -5.35 -20.20
CA ASP A 10 -11.79 -5.40 -20.47
C ASP A 10 -12.46 -4.06 -20.13
N ARG A 11 -12.98 -3.40 -21.17
CA ARG A 11 -13.57 -2.08 -21.06
C ARG A 11 -14.88 -2.07 -20.26
N ASP A 12 -15.67 -3.14 -20.33
CA ASP A 12 -16.94 -3.23 -19.61
C ASP A 12 -16.69 -3.47 -18.12
N ILE A 13 -15.72 -4.33 -17.78
CA ILE A 13 -15.31 -4.57 -16.39
C ILE A 13 -14.69 -3.30 -15.79
N SER A 14 -13.73 -2.67 -16.47
CA SER A 14 -13.06 -1.46 -15.96
C SER A 14 -14.04 -0.30 -15.75
N GLU A 15 -15.01 -0.12 -16.66
CA GLU A 15 -16.06 0.87 -16.54
C GLU A 15 -17.03 0.56 -15.38
N LEU A 16 -17.42 -0.70 -15.20
CA LEU A 16 -18.23 -1.15 -14.08
C LEU A 16 -17.54 -0.84 -12.75
N VAL A 17 -16.27 -1.22 -12.63
CA VAL A 17 -15.44 -0.97 -11.45
C VAL A 17 -15.35 0.52 -11.16
N ARG A 18 -15.04 1.35 -12.17
CA ARG A 18 -14.98 2.80 -12.04
C ARG A 18 -16.26 3.37 -11.46
N ARG A 19 -17.42 3.05 -12.05
CA ARG A 19 -18.71 3.61 -11.63
C ARG A 19 -19.03 3.32 -10.17
N TYR A 20 -18.76 2.10 -9.71
CA TYR A 20 -19.03 1.72 -8.32
C TYR A 20 -18.06 2.39 -7.33
N LEU A 21 -16.78 2.51 -7.69
CA LEU A 21 -15.78 3.19 -6.86
C LEU A 21 -16.02 4.70 -6.80
N GLU A 22 -16.34 5.34 -7.93
CA GLU A 22 -16.67 6.78 -7.96
C GLU A 22 -17.93 7.07 -7.15
N LYS A 23 -18.98 6.25 -7.28
CA LYS A 23 -20.18 6.34 -6.43
C LYS A 23 -19.85 6.17 -4.94
N ALA A 24 -18.80 5.42 -4.62
CA ALA A 24 -18.32 5.23 -3.25
C ALA A 24 -17.42 6.36 -2.72
N GLY A 25 -17.12 7.39 -3.55
CA GLY A 25 -16.36 8.58 -3.18
C GLY A 25 -14.87 8.58 -3.60
N PHE A 26 -14.45 7.62 -4.43
CA PHE A 26 -13.07 7.52 -4.91
C PHE A 26 -12.86 8.28 -6.22
N SER A 27 -11.64 8.78 -6.43
CA SER A 27 -11.20 9.26 -7.75
C SER A 27 -10.53 8.11 -8.48
N VAL A 28 -11.05 7.72 -9.64
CA VAL A 28 -10.58 6.52 -10.34
C VAL A 28 -9.88 6.90 -11.64
N THR A 29 -8.72 6.30 -11.87
CA THR A 29 -8.03 6.33 -13.16
C THR A 29 -8.02 4.93 -13.75
N LEU A 30 -8.36 4.81 -15.03
CA LEU A 30 -8.33 3.55 -15.76
C LEU A 30 -7.10 3.51 -16.68
N THR A 31 -6.51 2.33 -16.81
CA THR A 31 -5.54 2.00 -17.86
C THR A 31 -5.73 0.55 -18.27
N SER A 32 -5.50 0.23 -19.53
CA SER A 32 -5.58 -1.13 -20.07
C SER A 32 -4.20 -1.76 -20.30
N SER A 33 -3.12 -1.06 -19.95
CA SER A 33 -1.75 -1.48 -20.23
C SER A 33 -0.92 -1.51 -18.95
N GLY A 34 -0.25 -2.63 -18.71
CA GLY A 34 0.70 -2.76 -17.61
C GLY A 34 1.86 -1.75 -17.70
N GLN A 35 2.32 -1.43 -18.90
CA GLN A 35 3.39 -0.46 -19.11
C GLN A 35 2.95 0.97 -18.75
N GLU A 36 1.75 1.36 -19.18
CA GLU A 36 1.18 2.66 -18.82
C GLU A 36 0.91 2.73 -17.32
N ALA A 37 0.46 1.63 -16.70
CA ALA A 37 0.29 1.55 -15.26
C ALA A 37 1.60 1.82 -14.50
N LEU A 38 2.70 1.17 -14.89
CA LEU A 38 4.01 1.36 -14.28
C LEU A 38 4.53 2.81 -14.43
N ALA A 39 4.32 3.43 -15.59
CA ALA A 39 4.64 4.84 -15.80
C ALA A 39 3.85 5.75 -14.85
N ARG A 40 2.52 5.57 -14.80
CA ARG A 40 1.63 6.36 -13.94
C ARG A 40 1.92 6.18 -12.45
N LEU A 41 2.24 4.97 -12.01
CA LEU A 41 2.63 4.67 -10.63
C LEU A 41 3.90 5.43 -10.22
N THR A 42 4.81 5.68 -11.16
CA THR A 42 6.05 6.43 -10.93
C THR A 42 5.81 7.94 -10.91
N GLU A 43 4.99 8.45 -11.81
CA GLU A 43 4.70 9.89 -11.93
C GLU A 43 3.77 10.39 -10.81
N SER A 44 2.72 9.62 -10.50
CA SER A 44 1.66 10.03 -9.57
C SER A 44 1.10 8.83 -8.81
N PRO A 45 1.78 8.38 -7.74
CA PRO A 45 1.40 7.19 -6.99
C PRO A 45 -0.05 7.25 -6.46
N PRO A 46 -0.93 6.30 -6.81
CA PRO A 46 -2.29 6.21 -6.26
C PRO A 46 -2.26 5.74 -4.80
N ASP A 47 -3.40 5.87 -4.12
CA ASP A 47 -3.57 5.35 -2.76
C ASP A 47 -3.89 3.84 -2.73
N LEU A 48 -4.35 3.28 -3.86
CA LEU A 48 -4.60 1.85 -4.03
C LEU A 48 -4.54 1.47 -5.53
N LEU A 49 -4.06 0.27 -5.81
CA LEU A 49 -4.04 -0.34 -7.14
C LEU A 49 -4.99 -1.55 -7.22
N ILE A 50 -5.82 -1.59 -8.26
CA ILE A 50 -6.56 -2.78 -8.68
C ILE A 50 -5.92 -3.26 -9.98
N LEU A 51 -5.53 -4.52 -10.04
CA LEU A 51 -4.74 -5.09 -11.12
C LEU A 51 -5.32 -6.42 -11.61
N ASP A 52 -5.62 -6.53 -12.90
CA ASP A 52 -5.81 -7.85 -13.53
C ASP A 52 -4.45 -8.52 -13.79
N LEU A 53 -4.42 -9.84 -13.61
CA LEU A 53 -3.29 -10.69 -14.00
C LEU A 53 -3.26 -10.97 -15.49
N MET A 54 -4.42 -10.99 -16.15
CA MET A 54 -4.55 -11.35 -17.55
C MET A 54 -4.53 -10.13 -18.47
N LEU A 55 -3.48 -9.31 -18.39
CA LEU A 55 -3.31 -8.18 -19.29
C LEU A 55 -2.63 -8.60 -20.61
N PRO A 56 -2.91 -7.90 -21.71
CA PRO A 56 -2.19 -8.11 -22.95
C PRO A 56 -0.71 -7.71 -22.77
N HIS A 57 0.18 -8.54 -23.29
CA HIS A 57 1.63 -8.33 -23.36
C HIS A 57 2.42 -8.35 -22.04
N MET A 58 1.78 -8.30 -20.87
CA MET A 58 2.47 -8.27 -19.57
C MET A 58 1.65 -8.98 -18.49
N ASP A 59 2.29 -9.85 -17.69
CA ASP A 59 1.62 -10.55 -16.60
C ASP A 59 1.48 -9.64 -15.37
N GLY A 60 0.28 -9.57 -14.78
CA GLY A 60 0.05 -8.80 -13.56
C GLY A 60 0.90 -9.27 -12.37
N ILE A 61 1.37 -10.52 -12.33
CA ILE A 61 2.29 -11.00 -11.30
C ILE A 61 3.65 -10.28 -11.43
N GLU A 62 4.15 -10.11 -12.65
CA GLU A 62 5.41 -9.41 -12.91
C GLU A 62 5.30 -7.92 -12.57
N ILE A 63 4.17 -7.31 -12.91
CA ILE A 63 3.86 -5.93 -12.53
C ILE A 63 3.85 -5.78 -11.01
N CYS A 64 3.16 -6.67 -10.29
CA CYS A 64 3.13 -6.67 -8.83
C CYS A 64 4.53 -6.77 -8.23
N ARG A 65 5.36 -7.70 -8.73
CA ARG A 65 6.76 -7.86 -8.28
C ARG A 65 7.57 -6.57 -8.51
N THR A 66 7.42 -5.95 -9.67
CA THR A 66 8.11 -4.69 -10.02
C THR A 66 7.72 -3.56 -9.08
N ILE A 67 6.42 -3.44 -8.77
CA ILE A 67 5.88 -2.42 -7.87
C ILE A 67 6.43 -2.61 -6.44
N ARG A 68 6.48 -3.85 -5.96
CA ARG A 68 6.99 -4.19 -4.62
C ARG A 68 8.49 -3.97 -4.46
N ALA A 69 9.27 -4.11 -5.53
CA ALA A 69 10.70 -3.85 -5.50
C ALA A 69 11.05 -2.35 -5.36
N SER A 70 10.11 -1.44 -5.64
CA SER A 70 10.34 0.00 -5.59
C SER A 70 10.00 0.59 -4.22
N HIS A 71 10.92 1.36 -3.63
CA HIS A 71 10.67 2.07 -2.37
C HIS A 71 9.52 3.09 -2.43
N LYS A 72 9.22 3.64 -3.61
CA LYS A 72 8.16 4.66 -3.76
C LYS A 72 6.77 4.05 -3.86
N THR A 73 6.67 2.87 -4.48
CA THR A 73 5.39 2.24 -4.83
C THR A 73 5.12 0.96 -4.03
N GLY A 74 6.13 0.41 -3.36
CA GLY A 74 6.04 -0.86 -2.66
C GLY A 74 5.10 -0.86 -1.45
N ALA A 75 4.74 0.31 -0.92
CA ALA A 75 3.76 0.45 0.16
C ALA A 75 2.31 0.61 -0.32
N ILE A 76 2.08 0.75 -1.64
CA ILE A 76 0.73 0.95 -2.19
C ILE A 76 -0.06 -0.35 -2.03
N PRO A 77 -1.26 -0.35 -1.43
CA PRO A 77 -2.09 -1.54 -1.38
C PRO A 77 -2.48 -2.05 -2.78
N ILE A 78 -2.34 -3.35 -3.03
CA ILE A 78 -2.66 -3.98 -4.32
C ILE A 78 -3.76 -5.02 -4.12
N ILE A 79 -4.85 -4.87 -4.88
CA ILE A 79 -5.89 -5.89 -5.05
C ILE A 79 -5.72 -6.53 -6.43
N MET A 80 -5.51 -7.85 -6.46
CA MET A 80 -5.58 -8.60 -7.70
C MET A 80 -7.05 -8.92 -8.02
N LEU A 81 -7.51 -8.54 -9.21
CA LEU A 81 -8.87 -8.78 -9.70
C LEU A 81 -8.81 -9.55 -11.02
N THR A 82 -8.99 -10.87 -10.99
CA THR A 82 -8.69 -11.71 -12.16
C THR A 82 -9.59 -12.94 -12.28
N ALA A 83 -9.71 -13.51 -13.48
CA ALA A 83 -10.44 -14.76 -13.70
C ALA A 83 -9.65 -16.01 -13.28
N ARG A 84 -8.34 -15.86 -13.08
CA ARG A 84 -7.47 -16.88 -12.48
C ARG A 84 -7.89 -17.11 -11.04
N ALA A 85 -8.59 -18.20 -10.76
CA ALA A 85 -9.18 -18.46 -9.45
C ALA A 85 -8.65 -19.75 -8.81
N GLU A 86 -7.70 -20.41 -9.46
CA GLU A 86 -7.09 -21.63 -8.92
C GLU A 86 -6.32 -21.30 -7.64
N GLU A 87 -6.36 -22.23 -6.68
CA GLU A 87 -5.73 -22.03 -5.38
C GLU A 87 -4.24 -21.72 -5.49
N ALA A 88 -3.53 -22.41 -6.38
CA ALA A 88 -2.11 -22.19 -6.63
C ALA A 88 -1.82 -20.78 -7.15
N GLU A 89 -2.66 -20.26 -8.05
CA GLU A 89 -2.50 -18.91 -8.62
C GLU A 89 -2.77 -17.83 -7.58
N ARG A 90 -3.81 -18.04 -6.75
CA ARG A 90 -4.12 -17.14 -5.63
C ARG A 90 -2.98 -17.11 -4.61
N ILE A 91 -2.43 -18.27 -4.27
CA ILE A 91 -1.28 -18.37 -3.35
C ILE A 91 -0.09 -17.62 -3.96
N ALA A 92 0.25 -17.86 -5.23
CA ALA A 92 1.35 -17.18 -5.89
C ALA A 92 1.18 -15.65 -5.90
N GLY A 93 -0.02 -15.14 -6.16
CA GLY A 93 -0.30 -13.70 -6.11
C GLY A 93 -0.07 -13.07 -4.74
N LEU A 94 -0.50 -13.76 -3.68
CA LEU A 94 -0.29 -13.32 -2.29
C LEU A 94 1.19 -13.40 -1.88
N GLU A 95 1.91 -14.45 -2.29
CA GLU A 95 3.35 -14.60 -2.03
C GLU A 95 4.20 -13.54 -2.73
N VAL A 96 3.77 -13.07 -3.91
CA VAL A 96 4.41 -11.97 -4.64
C VAL A 96 4.11 -10.60 -4.02
N GLY A 97 3.20 -10.57 -3.04
CA GLY A 97 2.94 -9.42 -2.19
C GLY A 97 1.65 -8.67 -2.53
N ALA A 98 0.66 -9.29 -3.17
CA ALA A 98 -0.69 -8.72 -3.20
C ALA A 98 -1.27 -8.64 -1.79
N ASP A 99 -2.02 -7.58 -1.47
CA ASP A 99 -2.67 -7.42 -0.17
C ASP A 99 -4.03 -8.11 -0.10
N ASP A 100 -4.69 -8.28 -1.25
CA ASP A 100 -5.96 -8.99 -1.39
C ASP A 100 -6.11 -9.57 -2.80
N TYR A 101 -7.00 -10.55 -2.92
CA TYR A 101 -7.28 -11.27 -4.16
C TYR A 101 -8.79 -11.48 -4.33
N ILE A 102 -9.31 -11.09 -5.50
CA ILE A 102 -10.72 -11.22 -5.86
C ILE A 102 -10.82 -11.94 -7.20
N ALA A 103 -11.47 -13.10 -7.20
CA ALA A 103 -11.73 -13.86 -8.40
C ALA A 103 -12.94 -13.29 -9.17
N LYS A 104 -12.86 -13.25 -10.51
CA LYS A 104 -14.00 -13.02 -11.40
C LYS A 104 -14.79 -14.34 -11.55
N PRO A 105 -16.14 -14.32 -11.56
CA PRO A 105 -17.01 -13.16 -11.41
C PRO A 105 -17.09 -12.67 -9.95
N PHE A 106 -17.17 -11.34 -9.77
CA PHE A 106 -17.16 -10.69 -8.46
C PHE A 106 -18.39 -9.80 -8.25
N SER A 107 -18.67 -9.48 -6.99
CA SER A 107 -19.67 -8.45 -6.64
C SER A 107 -19.00 -7.07 -6.61
N PRO A 108 -19.52 -6.06 -7.35
CA PRO A 108 -18.99 -4.70 -7.27
C PRO A 108 -19.03 -4.11 -5.85
N ASN A 109 -20.04 -4.48 -5.05
CA ASN A 109 -20.14 -4.06 -3.65
C ASN A 109 -19.07 -4.73 -2.77
N GLU A 110 -18.71 -5.98 -3.06
CA GLU A 110 -17.60 -6.66 -2.38
C GLU A 110 -16.27 -5.96 -2.66
N LEU A 111 -16.00 -5.64 -3.93
CA LEU A 111 -14.79 -4.91 -4.32
C LEU A 111 -14.68 -3.57 -3.57
N VAL A 112 -15.76 -2.79 -3.53
CA VAL A 112 -15.79 -1.51 -2.79
C VAL A 112 -15.51 -1.72 -1.29
N ALA A 113 -16.07 -2.77 -0.69
CA ALA A 113 -15.85 -3.08 0.72
C ALA A 113 -14.38 -3.43 1.02
N ARG A 114 -13.74 -4.22 0.15
CA ARG A 114 -12.32 -4.60 0.25
C ARG A 114 -11.39 -3.41 0.07
N VAL A 115 -11.65 -2.57 -0.92
CA VAL A 115 -10.92 -1.29 -1.14
C VAL A 115 -10.96 -0.44 0.13
N ARG A 116 -12.14 -0.24 0.73
CA ARG A 116 -12.29 0.51 1.99
C ARG A 116 -11.53 -0.13 3.15
N ALA A 117 -11.52 -1.46 3.23
CA ALA A 117 -10.83 -2.19 4.29
C ALA A 117 -9.30 -2.03 4.20
N LEU A 118 -8.73 -2.17 2.99
CA LEU A 118 -7.30 -2.00 2.75
C LEU A 118 -6.84 -0.58 3.00
N LEU A 119 -7.55 0.43 2.47
CA LEU A 119 -7.21 1.83 2.70
C LEU A 119 -7.21 2.21 4.19
N ARG A 120 -8.20 1.72 4.95
CA ARG A 120 -8.23 1.91 6.41
C ARG A 120 -7.05 1.24 7.11
N ARG A 121 -6.59 0.08 6.62
CA ARG A 121 -5.41 -0.62 7.17
C ARG A 121 -4.14 0.15 6.87
N ALA A 122 -3.96 0.63 5.64
CA ALA A 122 -2.80 1.43 5.24
C ALA A 122 -2.67 2.72 6.07
N GLN A 123 -3.79 3.40 6.33
CA GLN A 123 -3.80 4.62 7.14
C GLN A 123 -3.39 4.40 8.61
N ARG A 124 -3.67 3.23 9.19
CA ARG A 124 -3.28 2.90 10.57
C ARG A 124 -1.82 2.53 10.73
N HIS A 125 -1.11 2.23 9.64
CA HIS A 125 0.30 1.87 9.66
C HIS A 125 1.24 3.03 9.30
N LEU A 126 0.71 4.22 9.00
CA LEU A 126 1.51 5.43 9.00
C LEU A 126 1.92 5.70 10.46
N PRO A 127 3.23 5.71 10.81
CA PRO A 127 3.64 6.13 12.13
C PRO A 127 3.07 7.52 12.35
N GLU A 128 2.32 7.67 13.44
CA GLU A 128 1.79 8.95 13.91
C GLU A 128 2.96 9.92 13.88
N ALA A 129 2.97 10.83 12.90
CA ALA A 129 4.02 11.82 12.80
C ALA A 129 4.04 12.52 14.15
N THR A 130 5.11 12.30 14.92
CA THR A 130 5.31 12.87 16.24
C THR A 130 4.98 14.34 16.13
N THR A 131 3.78 14.68 16.58
CA THR A 131 3.40 16.07 16.79
C THR A 131 4.21 16.47 18.00
N MET A 132 5.47 16.86 17.75
CA MET A 132 6.16 17.80 18.60
C MET A 132 5.34 19.08 18.52
N SER A 133 4.30 19.12 19.36
CA SER A 133 3.68 20.34 19.82
C SER A 133 4.82 21.20 20.35
N THR A 134 5.15 22.24 19.59
CA THR A 134 5.99 23.35 20.03
C THR A 134 5.18 24.14 21.05
N SER A 135 5.04 23.61 22.27
CA SER A 135 4.54 24.39 23.40
C SER A 135 5.71 25.11 24.07
N THR A 136 5.86 26.37 23.68
CA THR A 136 6.42 27.49 24.42
C THR A 136 6.59 27.27 25.93
N ARG A 137 7.80 27.58 26.42
CA ARG A 137 8.21 27.80 27.82
C ARG A 137 8.07 26.63 28.80
N CYS A 138 9.14 25.84 28.90
CA CYS A 138 9.59 25.38 30.21
C CYS A 138 10.73 26.28 30.70
N ARG A 139 10.38 27.18 31.61
CA ARG A 139 11.30 27.98 32.42
C ARG A 139 12.02 27.02 33.37
N TRP A 140 13.25 26.64 33.07
CA TRP A 140 14.10 25.89 33.99
C TRP A 140 14.45 26.78 35.19
N PRO A 141 14.10 26.43 36.44
CA PRO A 141 14.86 26.93 37.58
C PRO A 141 16.14 26.09 37.69
N VAL A 142 17.24 26.81 37.87
CA VAL A 142 18.57 26.28 38.10
C VAL A 142 18.56 25.33 39.31
N ARG A 143 19.37 24.26 39.22
CA ARG A 143 19.83 23.30 40.25
C ARG A 143 19.14 21.92 40.25
N VAL A 144 19.74 20.98 39.54
CA VAL A 144 20.08 19.68 40.14
C VAL A 144 21.48 19.29 39.69
N PHE A 145 22.31 19.00 40.69
CA PHE A 145 23.71 18.63 40.62
C PHE A 145 23.81 17.16 40.20
N CYS A 146 24.42 16.84 39.06
CA CYS A 146 24.90 15.48 38.80
C CYS A 146 26.26 15.31 39.48
N SER A 147 26.32 14.50 40.55
CA SER A 147 27.58 13.98 41.09
C SER A 147 27.76 12.52 40.61
N PRO A 148 28.99 12.10 40.23
CA PRO A 148 29.27 10.72 39.85
C PRO A 148 29.61 9.88 41.09
N PRO A 149 29.24 8.59 41.17
CA PRO A 149 29.90 7.69 42.10
C PRO A 149 31.20 7.16 41.48
N LYS A 150 32.29 7.33 42.23
CA LYS A 150 33.63 6.80 41.99
C LYS A 150 33.70 5.30 42.33
N SER A 151 34.65 4.65 41.66
CA SER A 151 35.45 3.47 42.06
C SER A 151 34.77 2.10 42.20
N PHE A 152 35.10 1.19 41.28
CA PHE A 152 35.70 -0.10 41.66
C PHE A 152 36.77 -0.49 40.64
N SER A 153 38.00 -0.56 41.12
CA SER A 153 39.17 -1.10 40.43
C SER A 153 39.41 -2.53 40.90
N CYS A 154 39.62 -3.47 39.98
CA CYS A 154 40.43 -4.64 40.28
C CYS A 154 41.27 -5.00 39.05
N SER A 155 42.56 -4.73 39.21
CA SER A 155 43.70 -5.15 38.40
C SER A 155 43.87 -6.66 38.42
N GLY A 156 44.23 -7.26 37.28
CA GLY A 156 44.63 -8.66 37.19
C GLY A 156 46.02 -8.93 37.80
N THR A 157 46.26 -10.19 38.14
CA THR A 157 47.60 -10.80 38.21
C THR A 157 47.43 -12.32 38.01
N CYS A 158 48.16 -12.86 37.02
CA CYS A 158 48.40 -14.26 36.63
C CYS A 158 47.22 -15.23 36.51
#